data_AF-X1NAT6-F1
#
_entry.id   AF-X1NAT6-F1
#
_cell.length_a   1.000
_cell.length_b   1.000
_cell.length_c   1.000
_cell.angle_alpha   90.00
_cell.angle_beta   90.00
_cell.angle_gamma   90.00
#
_symmetry.space_group_name_H-M   'P 1'
#
loop_
_entity.id
_entity.type
_entity.pdbx_description
1 polymer ?
#
loop_
_entity_poly.entity_id
_entity_poly.type
_entity_poly.pdbx_seq_one_letter_code
_entity_poly.pdbx_strand_id
1 'polypeptide(L)'
;MPEPNRAFELPDWWSELNNPEPVILVNQGTLAKNPDDLIVPTIKGLKDERLLVVAVPVHEGQMQETPANVRAEPFIPFGHLLPHVNVMVTNGGYGGTQLALAHGIDEETSHDIVLLFLNSRF
;
A
#
# COMPACT_ATOMS: atom_id res chain seq x y z
N MET A 1 6.96 6.76 16.94
CA MET A 1 7.01 5.99 15.67
C MET A 1 8.07 4.92 15.79
N PRO A 2 7.92 3.71 15.20
CA PRO A 2 9.08 2.87 14.98
C PRO A 2 10.03 3.65 14.05
N GLU A 3 11.27 3.82 14.48
CA GLU A 3 12.31 4.48 13.68
C GLU A 3 12.39 3.83 12.29
N PRO A 4 12.55 4.61 11.21
CA PRO A 4 12.79 4.04 9.90
C PRO A 4 13.99 3.10 9.98
N ASN A 5 13.81 1.83 9.60
CA ASN A 5 14.90 0.88 9.61
C ASN A 5 15.95 1.34 8.59
N ARG A 6 17.09 1.85 9.08
CA ARG A 6 18.18 2.39 8.23
C ARG A 6 18.88 1.30 7.42
N ALA A 7 18.68 0.02 7.76
CA ALA A 7 19.22 -1.12 7.03
C ALA A 7 18.26 -1.67 5.96
N PHE A 8 17.10 -1.04 5.74
CA PHE A 8 16.21 -1.43 4.65
C PHE A 8 16.79 -0.95 3.31
N GLU A 9 17.08 -1.90 2.42
CA GLU A 9 17.45 -1.61 1.04
C GLU A 9 16.20 -1.21 0.26
N LEU A 10 16.23 -0.01 -0.33
CA LEU A 10 15.11 0.49 -1.12
C LEU A 10 15.02 -0.30 -2.43
N PRO A 11 13.81 -0.71 -2.85
CA PRO A 11 13.62 -1.31 -4.17
C PRO A 11 14.06 -0.37 -5.30
N ASP A 12 14.48 -0.94 -6.44
CA ASP A 12 14.97 -0.17 -7.59
C ASP A 12 13.95 0.86 -8.14
N TRP A 13 12.66 0.54 -8.00
CA TRP A 13 11.55 1.40 -8.42
C TRP A 13 11.24 2.54 -7.43
N TRP A 14 11.86 2.58 -6.26
CA TRP A 14 11.49 3.51 -5.18
C TRP A 14 11.48 4.99 -5.61
N SER A 15 12.34 5.35 -6.56
CA SER A 15 12.40 6.72 -7.11
C SER A 15 11.08 7.17 -7.75
N GLU A 16 10.25 6.25 -8.23
CA GLU A 16 8.94 6.52 -8.82
C GLU A 16 7.94 7.13 -7.83
N LEU A 17 8.16 6.95 -6.52
CA LEU A 17 7.33 7.56 -5.47
C LEU A 17 7.42 9.10 -5.44
N ASN A 18 8.38 9.68 -6.16
CA ASN A 18 8.55 11.14 -6.29
C ASN A 18 7.93 11.69 -7.58
N ASN A 19 7.34 10.83 -8.41
CA ASN A 19 6.64 11.25 -9.61
C ASN A 19 5.33 11.97 -9.25
N PRO A 20 4.75 12.77 -10.16
CA PRO A 20 3.50 13.49 -9.89
C PRO A 20 2.26 12.58 -9.78
N GLU A 21 2.36 11.33 -10.22
CA GLU A 21 1.27 10.35 -10.13
C GLU A 21 0.90 10.00 -8.67
N PRO A 22 -0.39 9.91 -8.33
CA PRO A 22 -0.81 9.49 -6.99
C PRO A 22 -0.32 8.08 -6.64
N VAL A 23 0.07 7.87 -5.38
CA VAL A 23 0.47 6.56 -4.87
C VAL A 23 -0.65 5.95 -4.03
N ILE A 24 -1.06 4.75 -4.42
CA ILE A 24 -2.09 3.95 -3.74
C ILE A 24 -1.40 2.75 -3.08
N LEU A 25 -1.44 2.69 -1.76
CA LEU A 25 -1.00 1.51 -1.02
C LEU A 25 -2.16 0.54 -0.87
N VAL A 26 -2.02 -0.70 -1.35
CA VAL A 26 -2.94 -1.80 -1.01
C VAL A 26 -2.30 -2.75 -0.02
N ASN A 27 -2.94 -2.93 1.13
CA ASN A 27 -2.46 -3.77 2.22
C ASN A 27 -3.56 -4.61 2.87
N GLN A 28 -3.44 -5.93 2.73
CA GLN A 28 -4.37 -6.89 3.36
C GLN A 28 -3.88 -7.44 4.71
N GLY A 29 -2.78 -6.90 5.24
CA GLY A 29 -2.10 -7.42 6.43
C GLY A 29 -1.41 -8.77 6.18
N THR A 30 -0.73 -9.28 7.20
CA THR A 30 0.07 -10.52 7.11
C THR A 30 -0.74 -11.80 7.39
N LEU A 31 -1.96 -11.67 7.91
CA LEU A 31 -2.84 -12.80 8.22
C LEU A 31 -3.72 -13.21 7.03
N ALA A 32 -4.06 -12.27 6.15
CA ALA A 32 -4.78 -12.58 4.91
C ALA A 32 -3.83 -13.26 3.93
N LYS A 33 -4.19 -14.47 3.49
CA LYS A 33 -3.33 -15.30 2.63
C LYS A 33 -3.74 -15.28 1.17
N ASN A 34 -5.00 -14.97 0.89
CA ASN A 34 -5.53 -14.98 -0.46
C ASN A 34 -5.49 -13.58 -1.08
N PRO A 35 -4.62 -13.31 -2.07
CA PRO A 35 -4.55 -12.00 -2.71
C PRO A 35 -5.82 -11.65 -3.50
N ASP A 36 -6.65 -12.63 -3.84
CA ASP A 36 -7.95 -12.40 -4.49
C ASP A 36 -8.98 -11.70 -3.59
N ASP A 37 -8.75 -11.64 -2.28
CA ASP A 37 -9.68 -11.00 -1.34
C ASP A 37 -9.61 -9.47 -1.38
N LEU A 38 -8.46 -8.89 -1.75
CA LEU A 38 -8.24 -7.44 -1.76
C LEU A 38 -7.23 -6.97 -2.82
N ILE A 39 -6.04 -7.54 -2.85
CA ILE A 39 -4.92 -7.06 -3.68
C ILE A 39 -5.28 -7.15 -5.16
N VAL A 40 -5.68 -8.34 -5.63
CA VAL A 40 -5.99 -8.59 -7.04
C VAL A 40 -7.20 -7.78 -7.52
N PRO A 41 -8.33 -7.73 -6.79
CA PRO A 41 -9.45 -6.83 -7.16
C PRO A 41 -9.04 -5.37 -7.26
N THR A 42 -8.22 -4.88 -6.32
CA THR A 42 -7.74 -3.49 -6.32
C THR A 42 -6.89 -3.22 -7.56
N ILE A 43 -5.90 -4.08 -7.84
CA ILE A 43 -5.07 -3.98 -9.04
C ILE A 43 -5.93 -4.01 -10.32
N LYS A 44 -6.89 -4.93 -10.41
CA LYS A 44 -7.78 -5.05 -11.57
C LYS A 44 -8.58 -3.77 -11.82
N GLY A 45 -9.05 -3.12 -10.75
CA GLY A 45 -9.81 -1.86 -10.84
C GLY A 45 -8.96 -0.65 -11.20
N LEU A 46 -7.66 -0.67 -10.92
CA LEU A 46 -6.76 0.49 -11.07
C LEU A 46 -5.71 0.34 -12.18
N LYS A 47 -5.66 -0.81 -12.87
CA LYS A 47 -4.60 -1.13 -13.84
C LYS A 47 -4.46 -0.14 -15.00
N ASP A 48 -5.53 0.56 -15.37
CA ASP A 48 -5.58 1.49 -16.51
C ASP A 48 -5.52 2.97 -16.05
N GLU A 49 -5.44 3.20 -14.74
CA GLU A 49 -5.41 4.54 -14.15
C GLU A 49 -3.99 5.12 -14.12
N ARG A 50 -3.90 6.45 -14.24
CA ARG A 50 -2.63 7.18 -14.19
C ARG A 50 -2.19 7.44 -12.73
N LEU A 51 -1.82 6.37 -12.04
CA LEU A 51 -1.38 6.33 -10.65
C LEU A 51 -0.39 5.17 -10.45
N LEU A 52 0.28 5.12 -9.30
CA LEU A 52 1.14 4.00 -8.89
C LEU A 52 0.47 3.18 -7.79
N VAL A 53 0.36 1.87 -7.96
CA VAL A 53 -0.13 0.95 -6.91
C VAL A 53 1.05 0.25 -6.26
N VAL A 54 1.19 0.38 -4.95
CA VAL A 54 2.15 -0.36 -4.13
C VAL A 54 1.40 -1.43 -3.35
N ALA A 55 1.64 -2.69 -3.67
CA ALA A 55 0.98 -3.85 -3.05
C ALA A 55 1.91 -4.55 -2.06
N VAL A 56 1.51 -4.59 -0.79
CA VAL A 56 2.30 -5.20 0.29
C VAL A 56 1.36 -5.91 1.29
N PRO A 57 1.64 -7.14 1.75
CA PRO A 57 2.68 -8.03 1.26
C PRO A 57 2.25 -8.76 -0.01
N VAL A 58 3.17 -8.93 -0.96
CA VAL A 58 3.04 -9.83 -2.10
C VAL A 58 4.38 -10.56 -2.32
N HIS A 59 4.35 -11.88 -2.30
CA HIS A 59 5.49 -12.76 -2.57
C HIS A 59 5.47 -13.27 -4.02
N GLU A 60 6.63 -13.73 -4.48
CA GLU A 60 6.78 -14.36 -5.80
C GLU A 60 5.75 -15.48 -6.01
N GLY A 61 5.13 -15.51 -7.19
CA GLY A 61 4.12 -16.50 -7.56
C GLY A 61 2.72 -16.28 -6.99
N GLN A 62 2.49 -15.25 -6.16
CA GLN A 62 1.14 -14.91 -5.66
C GLN A 62 0.27 -14.15 -6.66
N MET A 63 0.87 -13.57 -7.70
CA MET A 63 0.15 -12.89 -8.78
C MET A 63 0.60 -13.46 -10.13
N GLN A 64 -0.35 -13.64 -11.04
CA GLN A 64 -0.08 -14.17 -12.39
C GLN A 64 0.52 -13.11 -13.32
N GLU A 65 0.02 -11.88 -13.21
CA GLU A 65 0.48 -10.73 -14.00
C GLU A 65 0.56 -9.50 -13.11
N THR A 66 1.59 -8.68 -13.32
CA THR A 66 1.78 -7.41 -12.62
C THR A 66 1.70 -6.29 -13.66
N PRO A 67 0.62 -5.48 -13.67
CA PRO A 67 0.51 -4.34 -14.58
C PRO A 67 1.66 -3.34 -14.41
N ALA A 68 1.93 -2.56 -15.45
CA ALA A 68 3.06 -1.63 -15.49
C ALA A 68 3.04 -0.57 -14.38
N ASN A 69 1.85 -0.24 -13.86
CA ASN A 69 1.66 0.71 -12.77
C ASN A 69 1.63 0.07 -11.37
N VAL A 70 2.00 -1.21 -11.24
CA VAL A 70 2.00 -1.93 -9.97
C VAL A 70 3.42 -2.26 -9.53
N ARG A 71 3.71 -2.04 -8.26
CA ARG A 71 4.92 -2.49 -7.57
C ARG A 71 4.50 -3.38 -6.41
N ALA A 72 5.05 -4.59 -6.37
CA ALA A 72 4.61 -5.63 -5.45
C ALA A 72 5.81 -6.11 -4.65
N GLU A 73 5.74 -5.97 -3.34
CA GLU A 73 6.86 -6.32 -2.46
C GLU A 73 6.38 -7.19 -1.30
N PRO A 74 7.20 -8.16 -0.86
CA PRO A 74 6.86 -8.99 0.29
C PRO A 74 6.88 -8.17 1.57
N PHE A 75 7.67 -7.10 1.62
CA PHE A 75 7.81 -6.24 2.79
C PHE A 75 8.37 -4.86 2.42
N ILE A 76 7.73 -3.82 2.95
CA ILE A 76 8.25 -2.44 2.95
C ILE A 76 7.98 -1.85 4.35
N PRO A 77 8.95 -1.25 5.04
CA PRO A 77 8.68 -0.52 6.27
C PRO A 77 7.76 0.67 6.01
N PHE A 78 6.58 0.67 6.63
CA PHE A 78 5.57 1.72 6.41
C PHE A 78 6.03 3.12 6.84
N GLY A 79 6.97 3.22 7.79
CA GLY A 79 7.59 4.51 8.14
C GLY A 79 8.32 5.19 6.97
N HIS A 80 8.80 4.41 6.00
CA HIS A 80 9.41 4.93 4.76
C HIS A 80 8.36 5.18 3.67
N LEU A 81 7.34 4.33 3.58
CA LEU A 81 6.37 4.38 2.47
C LEU A 81 5.24 5.40 2.67
N LEU A 82 4.67 5.48 3.88
CA LEU A 82 3.48 6.28 4.15
C LEU A 82 3.61 7.77 3.83
N PRO A 83 4.77 8.44 3.96
CA PRO A 83 4.94 9.82 3.53
C PRO A 83 4.69 10.07 2.04
N HIS A 84 4.73 9.03 1.20
CA HIS A 84 4.50 9.11 -0.24
C HIS A 84 3.08 8.70 -0.64
N VAL A 85 2.30 8.12 0.28
CA VAL A 85 1.00 7.50 -0.02
C VAL A 85 -0.11 8.54 0.01
N ASN A 86 -0.94 8.57 -1.04
CA ASN A 86 -2.14 9.42 -1.10
C ASN A 86 -3.40 8.67 -0.61
N VAL A 87 -3.48 7.36 -0.86
CA VAL A 87 -4.64 6.54 -0.47
C VAL A 87 -4.15 5.18 0.00
N MET A 88 -4.74 4.68 1.08
CA MET A 88 -4.49 3.32 1.53
C MET A 88 -5.78 2.50 1.47
N VAL A 89 -5.72 1.39 0.72
CA VAL A 89 -6.76 0.38 0.59
C VAL A 89 -6.40 -0.78 1.51
N THR A 90 -7.27 -1.09 2.47
CA THR A 90 -7.03 -2.18 3.43
C THR A 90 -8.31 -2.92 3.78
N ASN A 91 -8.19 -4.21 4.15
CA ASN A 91 -9.30 -5.02 4.65
C ASN A 91 -9.72 -4.65 6.09
N GLY A 92 -9.03 -3.69 6.71
CA GLY A 92 -9.38 -3.18 8.03
C GLY A 92 -9.03 -4.11 9.19
N GLY A 93 -8.07 -5.01 9.00
CA GLY A 93 -7.48 -5.76 10.10
C GLY A 93 -6.97 -4.83 11.22
N TYR A 94 -7.09 -5.29 12.48
CA TYR A 94 -6.84 -4.55 13.73
C TYR A 94 -5.52 -3.73 13.76
N GLY A 95 -4.49 -4.16 13.02
CA GLY A 95 -3.21 -3.47 12.91
C GLY A 95 -3.16 -2.32 11.90
N GLY A 96 -3.86 -2.41 10.76
CA GLY A 96 -3.86 -1.35 9.73
C GLY A 96 -4.68 -0.14 10.15
N THR A 97 -5.83 -0.40 10.78
CA THR A 97 -6.72 0.65 11.33
C THR A 97 -6.08 1.36 12.53
N GLN A 98 -5.40 0.64 13.42
CA GLN A 98 -4.67 1.27 14.54
C GLN A 98 -3.41 1.99 14.09
N LEU A 99 -2.68 1.53 13.08
CA LEU A 99 -1.53 2.28 12.54
C LEU A 99 -2.00 3.59 11.92
N ALA A 100 -3.06 3.57 11.10
CA ALA A 100 -3.57 4.75 10.43
C ALA A 100 -4.17 5.79 11.41
N LEU A 101 -4.80 5.33 12.51
CA LEU A 101 -5.27 6.21 13.60
C LEU A 101 -4.14 6.70 14.51
N ALA A 102 -3.13 5.86 14.82
CA ALA A 102 -1.96 6.23 15.61
C ALA A 102 -1.01 7.17 14.83
N HIS A 103 -1.20 7.27 13.52
CA HIS A 103 -0.48 8.19 12.66
C HIS A 103 -0.95 9.64 12.74
N GLY A 104 -1.96 9.95 13.58
CA GLY A 104 -2.30 11.33 13.95
C GLY A 104 -2.21 12.25 12.74
N ILE A 105 -3.26 12.24 11.91
CA ILE A 105 -3.51 13.30 10.94
C ILE A 105 -3.65 14.59 11.77
N ASP A 106 -2.53 15.14 12.23
CA ASP A 106 -2.40 16.49 12.73
C ASP A 106 -2.46 17.38 11.51
N GLU A 107 -3.35 18.34 11.58
CA GLU A 107 -3.97 19.13 10.51
C GLU A 107 -2.99 20.07 9.77
N GLU A 108 -1.68 19.90 9.93
CA GLU A 108 -0.69 20.80 9.36
C GLU A 108 0.43 19.96 8.73
N THR A 109 0.41 19.88 7.40
CA THR A 109 1.46 19.31 6.49
C THR A 109 1.38 17.85 6.05
N SER A 110 0.25 17.15 6.18
CA SER A 110 0.11 15.80 5.60
C SER A 110 -0.83 15.81 4.39
N HIS A 111 -0.38 15.25 3.26
CA HIS A 111 -1.27 14.91 2.15
C HIS A 111 -2.41 14.03 2.69
N ASP A 112 -3.67 14.37 2.39
CA ASP A 112 -4.85 13.67 2.90
C ASP A 112 -4.81 12.17 2.55
N ILE A 113 -4.39 11.33 3.51
CA ILE A 113 -4.45 9.86 3.33
C ILE A 113 -5.90 9.43 3.50
N VAL A 114 -6.55 9.09 2.39
CA VAL A 114 -7.91 8.51 2.44
C VAL A 114 -7.81 7.01 2.71
N LEU A 115 -8.50 6.54 3.75
CA LEU A 115 -8.62 5.11 4.07
C LEU A 115 -9.88 4.55 3.43
N LEU A 116 -9.70 3.59 2.52
CA LEU A 116 -10.81 2.85 1.92
C LEU A 116 -10.86 1.44 2.48
N PHE A 117 -11.98 1.11 3.13
CA PHE A 117 -12.31 -0.22 3.60
C PHE A 117 -13.17 -0.94 2.56
N LEU A 118 -12.61 -1.94 1.90
CA LEU A 118 -13.39 -2.85 1.05
C LEU A 118 -13.80 -4.04 1.92
N ASN A 119 -15.09 -4.10 2.27
CA ASN A 119 -15.66 -5.24 2.98
C ASN A 119 -16.01 -6.32 1.96
N SER A 120 -15.16 -7.32 1.81
CA SER A 120 -15.40 -8.45 0.91
C SER A 120 -16.53 -9.31 1.46
N ARG A 121 -17.78 -9.00 1.06
CA ARG A 121 -18.90 -9.95 1.11
C ARG A 121 -19.14 -10.48 -0.30
N PHE A 122 -18.59 -11.65 -0.58
CA PHE A 122 -19.15 -12.60 -1.55
C PHE A 122 -19.14 -13.98 -0.91
#